data_AF-A0A2P2MWV3-F1
#
_entry.id   AF-A0A2P2MWV3-F1
#
_cell.length_a   1.000
_cell.length_b   1.000
_cell.length_c   1.000
_cell.angle_alpha   90.00
_cell.angle_beta   90.00
_cell.angle_gamma   90.00
#
_symmetry.space_group_name_H-M   'P 1'
#
loop_
_entity.id
_entity.type
_entity.pdbx_description
1 polymer ?
#
loop_
_entity_poly.entity_id
_entity_poly.type
_entity_poly.pdbx_seq_one_letter_code
_entity_poly.pdbx_strand_id
1 'polypeptide(L)'
;MHDLASSVAGAGSVCMSISNLREVSEKTQHLSVDCSTRIRRDGDNWQVPVSMLKAKRLRTFLAPQPKYSGVGDYLKIGEGQCHAIFCNLRRLRQLDLGAKTVPNSIGKLKQLRYFDLSSNREIKMLPRSISRLQNPFN
;
A
#
# COMPACT_ATOMS: atom_id res chain seq x y z
N MET A 1 20.61 -9.62 6.66
CA MET A 1 20.21 -9.57 5.23
C MET A 1 19.55 -8.25 4.81
N HIS A 2 19.39 -7.28 5.73
CA HIS A 2 18.76 -5.99 5.43
C HIS A 2 19.73 -4.99 4.79
N ASP A 3 20.95 -4.88 5.33
CA ASP A 3 21.90 -3.83 4.93
C ASP A 3 22.40 -3.97 3.49
N LEU A 4 22.63 -5.21 3.04
CA LEU A 4 23.02 -5.50 1.66
C LEU A 4 21.88 -5.18 0.68
N ALA A 5 20.64 -5.53 1.02
CA ALA A 5 19.48 -5.23 0.18
C ALA A 5 19.24 -3.72 0.08
N SER A 6 19.39 -2.99 1.18
CA SER A 6 19.31 -1.52 1.20
C SER A 6 20.45 -0.86 0.41
N SER A 7 21.67 -1.42 0.46
CA SER A 7 22.81 -0.95 -0.32
C SER A 7 22.60 -1.14 -1.83
N VAL A 8 22.04 -2.27 -2.25
CA VAL A 8 21.87 -2.62 -3.67
C VAL A 8 20.62 -1.98 -4.30
N ALA A 9 19.55 -1.77 -3.52
CA ALA A 9 18.29 -1.23 -4.06
C ALA A 9 18.36 0.26 -4.49
N GLY A 10 19.42 0.97 -4.09
CA GLY A 10 19.67 2.36 -4.44
C GLY A 10 18.68 3.36 -3.80
N ALA A 11 18.90 4.65 -4.02
CA ALA A 11 18.16 5.74 -3.36
C ALA A 11 16.66 5.84 -3.76
N GLY A 12 16.19 5.03 -4.72
CA GLY A 12 14.80 5.02 -5.18
C GLY A 12 13.91 4.02 -4.45
N SER A 13 14.48 3.14 -3.63
CA SER A 13 13.77 2.11 -2.89
C SER A 13 13.95 2.33 -1.39
N VAL A 14 12.85 2.27 -0.65
CA VAL A 14 12.86 2.46 0.80
C VAL A 14 12.06 1.34 1.46
N CYS A 15 12.71 0.64 2.38
CA CYS A 15 12.06 -0.28 3.30
C CYS A 15 12.10 0.33 4.69
N MET A 16 10.95 0.51 5.33
CA MET A 16 10.88 1.12 6.65
C MET A 16 9.77 0.51 7.50
N SER A 17 9.93 0.57 8.81
CA SER A 17 8.85 0.26 9.75
C SER A 17 7.74 1.31 9.61
N ILE A 18 6.51 0.91 9.89
CA ILE A 18 5.36 1.82 9.92
C ILE A 18 5.54 3.02 10.86
N SER A 19 6.34 2.87 11.93
CA SER A 19 6.69 3.96 12.84
C SER A 19 7.49 5.08 12.15
N ASN A 20 8.26 4.74 11.11
CA ASN A 20 9.15 5.65 10.40
C ASN A 20 8.49 6.23 9.13
N LEU A 21 7.23 5.89 8.86
CA LEU A 21 6.51 6.29 7.64
C LEU A 21 6.24 7.81 7.53
N ARG A 22 6.65 8.58 8.53
CA ARG A 22 6.46 10.04 8.61
C ARG A 22 7.19 10.79 7.50
N GLU A 23 8.28 10.24 6.97
CA GLU A 23 9.14 10.91 6.00
C GLU A 23 9.43 10.03 4.78
N VAL A 24 8.61 10.20 3.73
CA VAL A 24 8.84 9.57 2.42
C VAL A 24 9.31 10.64 1.44
N SER A 25 10.50 10.43 0.85
CA SER A 25 11.04 11.34 -0.16
C SER A 25 10.19 11.33 -1.43
N GLU A 26 10.03 12.49 -2.09
CA GLU A 26 9.33 12.58 -3.38
C GLU A 26 10.03 11.80 -4.51
N LYS A 27 11.32 11.49 -4.33
CA LYS A 27 12.12 10.68 -5.27
C LYS A 27 11.84 9.17 -5.15
N THR A 28 11.18 8.74 -4.07
CA THR A 28 10.87 7.33 -3.79
C THR A 28 10.02 6.72 -4.91
N GLN A 29 10.46 5.59 -5.43
CA GLN A 29 9.77 4.81 -6.46
C GLN A 29 9.21 3.50 -5.90
N HIS A 30 9.87 2.93 -4.91
CA HIS A 30 9.46 1.68 -4.27
C HIS A 30 9.44 1.88 -2.77
N LEU A 31 8.28 1.66 -2.16
CA LEU A 31 8.09 1.74 -0.72
C LEU A 31 7.61 0.38 -0.22
N SER A 32 8.36 -0.20 0.71
CA SER A 32 7.95 -1.37 1.46
C SER A 32 7.82 -0.99 2.93
N VAL A 33 6.71 -1.37 3.54
CA VAL A 33 6.40 -1.11 4.94
C VAL A 33 6.43 -2.42 5.68
N ASP A 34 7.30 -2.49 6.67
CA ASP A 34 7.27 -3.60 7.60
C ASP A 34 6.08 -3.42 8.57
N CYS A 35 5.08 -4.29 8.40
CA CYS A 35 3.91 -4.40 9.27
C CYS A 35 4.03 -5.56 10.27
N SER A 36 5.25 -6.09 10.50
CA SER A 36 5.51 -7.21 11.42
C SER A 36 5.22 -6.89 12.89
N THR A 37 5.27 -5.61 13.27
CA THR A 37 4.95 -5.20 14.64
C THR A 37 3.43 -5.19 14.84
N ARG A 38 2.96 -5.83 15.92
CA ARG A 38 1.55 -5.82 16.34
C ARG A 38 1.11 -4.38 16.60
N ILE A 39 0.59 -3.71 15.58
CA ILE A 39 -0.15 -2.48 15.80
C ILE A 39 -1.48 -2.91 16.40
N ARG A 40 -1.58 -2.78 17.72
CA ARG A 40 -2.83 -2.90 18.48
C ARG A 40 -3.93 -2.19 17.72
N ARG A 41 -5.05 -2.90 17.45
CA ARG A 41 -6.47 -2.50 17.30
C ARG A 41 -6.90 -1.11 16.79
N ASP A 42 -5.97 -0.25 16.39
CA ASP A 42 -6.12 1.14 15.99
C ASP A 42 -5.89 1.26 14.47
N GLY A 43 -6.29 0.22 13.71
CA GLY A 43 -6.39 0.31 12.25
C GLY A 43 -7.26 1.50 11.78
N ASP A 44 -8.11 2.00 12.67
CA ASP A 44 -8.95 3.16 12.44
C ASP A 44 -8.22 4.51 12.69
N ASN A 45 -7.06 4.53 13.36
CA ASN A 45 -6.30 5.76 13.67
C ASN A 45 -5.02 5.96 12.85
N TRP A 46 -4.54 4.95 12.12
CA TRP A 46 -3.39 5.15 11.24
C TRP A 46 -3.75 6.11 10.12
N GLN A 47 -3.08 7.26 10.09
CA GLN A 47 -3.21 8.24 9.03
C GLN A 47 -2.10 8.06 8.00
N VAL A 48 -2.48 8.07 6.72
CA VAL A 48 -1.50 8.05 5.62
C VAL A 48 -0.67 9.34 5.70
N PRO A 49 0.66 9.26 5.86
CA PRO A 49 1.49 10.44 5.97
C PRO A 49 1.43 11.29 4.70
N VAL A 50 1.32 12.61 4.89
CA VAL A 50 1.21 13.58 3.78
C VAL A 50 2.43 13.51 2.86
N SER A 51 3.62 13.26 3.41
CA SER A 51 4.86 13.03 2.64
C SER A 51 4.73 11.87 1.65
N MET A 52 4.12 10.76 2.07
CA MET A 52 3.82 9.62 1.20
C MET A 52 2.88 10.02 0.06
N LEU A 53 1.82 10.79 0.32
CA LEU A 53 0.88 11.25 -0.71
C LEU A 53 1.51 12.23 -1.72
N LYS A 54 2.59 12.91 -1.33
CA LYS A 54 3.40 13.79 -2.19
C LYS A 54 4.39 13.02 -3.07
N ALA A 55 4.69 11.76 -2.78
CA ALA A 55 5.61 10.93 -3.57
C ALA A 55 5.01 10.50 -4.93
N LYS A 56 4.85 11.45 -5.86
CA LYS A 56 4.23 11.22 -7.18
C LYS A 56 5.00 10.28 -8.09
N ARG A 57 6.24 9.93 -7.75
CA ARG A 57 7.07 8.95 -8.47
C ARG A 57 6.85 7.51 -8.01
N LEU A 58 6.06 7.29 -6.96
CA LEU A 58 5.85 5.96 -6.39
C LEU A 58 5.17 5.02 -7.41
N ARG A 59 5.83 3.88 -7.66
CA ARG A 59 5.41 2.81 -8.57
C ARG A 59 5.05 1.54 -7.81
N THR A 60 5.67 1.31 -6.65
CA THR A 60 5.43 0.14 -5.83
C THR A 60 5.14 0.58 -4.40
N PHE A 61 4.04 0.08 -3.84
CA PHE A 61 3.73 0.21 -2.42
C PHE A 61 3.37 -1.17 -1.88
N LEU A 62 4.20 -1.68 -0.98
CA LEU A 62 4.03 -2.99 -0.35
C LEU A 62 3.86 -2.82 1.15
N ALA A 63 2.78 -3.35 1.70
CA ALA A 63 2.56 -3.48 3.13
C ALA A 63 2.08 -4.90 3.45
N PRO A 64 2.95 -5.91 3.23
CA PRO A 64 2.55 -7.31 3.26
C PRO A 64 2.01 -7.69 4.63
N GLN A 65 0.81 -8.24 4.62
CA GLN A 65 0.14 -8.73 5.82
C GLN A 65 0.47 -10.21 6.02
N PRO A 66 0.80 -10.65 7.24
CA PRO A 66 1.11 -12.05 7.49
C PRO A 66 -0.09 -12.95 7.18
N LYS A 67 0.18 -14.02 6.42
CA LYS A 67 -0.86 -14.89 5.83
C LYS A 67 -1.43 -15.94 6.80
N TYR A 68 -0.72 -16.24 7.90
CA TYR A 68 -0.95 -17.43 8.74
C TYR A 68 -1.15 -17.15 10.24
N SER A 69 -1.30 -15.90 10.64
CA SER A 69 -1.56 -15.57 12.03
C SER A 69 -3.06 -15.67 12.32
N GLY A 70 -3.44 -16.61 13.20
CA GLY A 70 -4.81 -16.77 13.68
C GLY A 70 -5.35 -15.60 14.52
N VAL A 71 -4.68 -14.44 14.52
CA VAL A 71 -5.03 -13.24 15.29
C VAL A 71 -5.23 -12.10 14.31
N GLY A 72 -6.46 -11.59 14.20
CA GLY A 72 -6.89 -10.58 13.23
C GLY A 72 -6.42 -9.15 13.49
N ASP A 73 -5.29 -8.95 14.17
CA ASP A 73 -4.86 -7.64 14.69
C ASP A 73 -3.74 -7.00 13.85
N TYR A 74 -3.91 -6.95 12.53
CA TYR A 74 -2.97 -6.22 11.66
C TYR A 74 -3.54 -4.92 11.15
N LEU A 75 -2.66 -4.05 10.65
CA LEU A 75 -3.05 -2.78 10.08
C LEU A 75 -4.04 -2.99 8.92
N LYS A 76 -5.30 -2.68 9.18
CA LYS A 76 -6.33 -2.52 8.15
C LYS A 76 -6.60 -1.05 7.97
N ILE A 77 -6.22 -0.55 6.80
CA ILE A 77 -6.40 0.84 6.42
C ILE A 77 -7.88 1.07 6.06
N GLY A 78 -8.47 2.13 6.61
CA GLY A 78 -9.86 2.51 6.34
C GLY A 78 -10.10 3.01 4.90
N GLU A 79 -11.37 3.07 4.50
CA GLU A 79 -11.76 3.47 3.14
C GLU A 79 -11.25 4.86 2.75
N GLY A 80 -11.34 5.85 3.65
CA GLY A 80 -10.87 7.22 3.40
C GLY A 80 -9.37 7.29 3.12
N GLN A 81 -8.58 6.46 3.79
CA GLN A 81 -7.14 6.37 3.58
C GLN A 81 -6.80 5.67 2.26
N CYS A 82 -7.51 4.58 1.93
CA CYS A 82 -7.43 3.97 0.60
C CYS A 82 -7.79 5.00 -0.48
N HIS A 83 -8.83 5.80 -0.24
CA HIS A 83 -9.25 6.84 -1.17
C HIS A 83 -8.14 7.88 -1.39
N ALA A 84 -7.51 8.36 -0.31
CA ALA A 84 -6.39 9.30 -0.39
C ALA A 84 -5.21 8.73 -1.19
N ILE A 85 -4.81 7.49 -0.91
CA ILE A 85 -3.74 6.77 -1.63
C ILE A 85 -4.07 6.70 -3.13
N PHE A 86 -5.25 6.20 -3.50
CA PHE A 86 -5.62 5.95 -4.90
C PHE A 86 -5.77 7.24 -5.70
N CYS A 87 -6.23 8.32 -5.07
CA CYS A 87 -6.37 9.63 -5.70
C CYS A 87 -5.01 10.30 -5.97
N ASN A 88 -4.04 10.09 -5.09
CA ASN A 88 -2.76 10.79 -5.10
C ASN A 88 -1.63 10.04 -5.81
N LEU A 89 -1.62 8.71 -5.76
CA LEU A 89 -0.51 7.86 -6.21
C LEU A 89 -0.83 7.14 -7.52
N ARG A 90 -1.23 7.91 -8.54
CA ARG A 90 -1.76 7.38 -9.83
C ARG A 90 -0.74 6.62 -10.69
N ARG A 91 0.54 6.67 -10.33
CA ARG A 91 1.64 5.96 -11.01
C ARG A 91 1.95 4.58 -10.40
N LEU A 92 1.19 4.16 -9.39
CA LEU A 92 1.31 2.83 -8.82
C LEU A 92 1.07 1.76 -9.89
N ARG A 93 2.01 0.81 -9.93
CA ARG A 93 2.02 -0.38 -10.78
C ARG A 93 1.87 -1.65 -9.95
N GLN A 94 2.36 -1.63 -8.71
CA GLN A 94 2.23 -2.74 -7.77
C GLN A 94 1.75 -2.22 -6.42
N LEU A 95 0.74 -2.89 -5.90
CA LEU A 95 0.07 -2.51 -4.66
C LEU A 95 -0.24 -3.74 -3.83
N ASP A 96 0.22 -3.74 -2.59
CA ASP A 96 -0.15 -4.68 -1.54
C ASP A 96 -0.45 -3.85 -0.29
N LEU A 97 -1.67 -3.95 0.23
CA LEU A 97 -2.10 -3.21 1.42
C LEU A 97 -3.20 -3.97 2.18
N GLY A 98 -3.16 -3.87 3.51
CA GLY A 98 -4.25 -4.31 4.37
C GLY A 98 -5.45 -3.36 4.31
N ALA A 99 -6.62 -3.81 3.85
CA ALA A 99 -7.85 -3.00 3.84
C ALA A 99 -9.10 -3.82 4.18
N LYS A 100 -10.09 -3.14 4.76
CA LYS A 100 -11.43 -3.69 5.02
C LYS A 100 -12.34 -3.58 3.78
N THR A 101 -12.16 -2.52 2.99
CA THR A 101 -12.94 -2.23 1.77
C THR A 101 -12.04 -1.59 0.70
N VAL A 102 -12.48 -1.66 -0.56
CA VAL A 102 -11.79 -1.00 -1.69
C VAL A 102 -12.71 0.11 -2.24
N PRO A 103 -12.35 1.40 -2.10
CA PRO A 103 -13.18 2.50 -2.60
C PRO A 103 -13.21 2.57 -4.13
N ASN A 104 -14.24 3.24 -4.66
CA ASN A 104 -14.41 3.47 -6.10
C ASN A 104 -13.26 4.24 -6.78
N SER A 105 -12.40 4.89 -5.99
CA SER A 105 -11.20 5.57 -6.47
C SER A 105 -10.13 4.60 -6.99
N ILE A 106 -10.24 3.28 -6.76
CA ILE A 106 -9.30 2.29 -7.30
C ILE A 106 -9.15 2.41 -8.82
N GLY A 107 -10.25 2.74 -9.52
CA GLY A 107 -10.22 2.97 -10.97
C GLY A 107 -9.45 4.22 -11.41
N LYS A 108 -8.85 5.01 -10.51
CA LYS A 108 -7.90 6.08 -10.82
C LYS A 108 -6.47 5.54 -11.02
N LEU A 109 -6.16 4.35 -10.51
CA LEU A 109 -4.85 3.69 -10.65
C LEU A 109 -4.70 3.01 -12.02
N LYS A 110 -4.76 3.79 -13.10
CA LYS A 110 -4.71 3.27 -14.49
C LYS A 110 -3.43 2.49 -14.83
N GLN A 111 -2.35 2.73 -14.09
CA GLN A 111 -1.06 2.07 -14.29
C GLN A 111 -0.90 0.80 -13.44
N LEU A 112 -1.89 0.44 -12.61
CA LEU A 112 -1.80 -0.70 -11.71
C LEU A 112 -1.80 -2.00 -12.51
N ARG A 113 -0.78 -2.83 -12.27
CA ARG A 113 -0.55 -4.12 -12.93
C ARG A 113 -0.71 -5.28 -11.96
N TYR A 114 -0.30 -5.06 -10.70
CA TYR A 114 -0.37 -6.05 -9.63
C TYR A 114 -1.10 -5.45 -8.44
N PHE A 115 -2.16 -6.12 -8.00
CA PHE A 115 -2.89 -5.75 -6.80
C PHE A 115 -3.12 -7.01 -5.96
N ASP A 116 -2.39 -7.14 -4.85
CA ASP A 116 -2.54 -8.26 -3.92
C ASP A 116 -3.61 -7.93 -2.87
N LEU A 117 -4.65 -8.76 -2.80
CA LEU A 117 -5.72 -8.70 -1.81
C LEU A 117 -5.84 -10.01 -1.01
N SER A 118 -4.90 -10.94 -1.17
CA SER A 118 -4.99 -12.31 -0.62
C SER A 118 -5.13 -12.35 0.90
N SER A 119 -4.57 -11.36 1.61
CA SER A 119 -4.67 -11.23 3.07
C SER A 119 -5.82 -10.31 3.55
N ASN A 120 -6.78 -9.97 2.69
CA ASN A 120 -7.91 -9.09 3.01
C ASN A 120 -9.25 -9.84 3.09
N ARG A 121 -9.39 -10.70 4.10
CA ARG A 121 -10.56 -11.57 4.31
C ARG A 121 -11.89 -10.82 4.55
N GLU A 122 -11.82 -9.56 4.97
CA GLU A 122 -13.01 -8.73 5.24
C GLU A 122 -13.64 -8.14 3.96
N ILE A 123 -12.90 -8.12 2.84
CA ILE A 123 -13.41 -7.58 1.57
C ILE A 123 -14.44 -8.56 1.01
N LYS A 124 -15.72 -8.21 1.14
CA LYS A 124 -16.84 -9.00 0.61
C LYS A 124 -17.15 -8.69 -0.85
N MET A 125 -16.84 -7.48 -1.31
CA MET A 125 -17.14 -7.00 -2.66
C MET A 125 -16.07 -6.05 -3.15
N LEU A 126 -15.75 -6.15 -4.44
CA LEU A 126 -14.93 -5.15 -5.15
C LEU A 126 -15.85 -4.10 -5.81
N PRO A 127 -15.43 -2.83 -5.85
CA PRO A 127 -16.21 -1.78 -6.48
C PRO A 127 -16.24 -1.99 -8.01
N ARG A 128 -17.35 -1.62 -8.67
CA ARG A 128 -17.48 -1.72 -10.15
C ARG A 128 -16.33 -1.05 -10.90
N SER A 129 -15.77 0.00 -10.31
CA SER A 129 -14.61 0.73 -10.84
C SER A 129 -13.33 -0.09 -11.00
N ILE A 130 -13.24 -1.28 -10.41
CA ILE A 130 -12.11 -2.20 -10.60
C ILE A 130 -11.93 -2.57 -12.08
N SER A 131 -13.01 -2.58 -12.87
CA SER A 131 -12.96 -2.82 -14.32
C SER A 131 -12.25 -1.73 -15.11
N ARG A 132 -11.99 -0.55 -14.51
CA ARG A 132 -11.22 0.53 -15.14
C ARG A 132 -9.70 0.33 -15.01
N LEU A 133 -9.25 -0.67 -14.25
CA LEU A 133 -7.84 -1.04 -14.23
C LEU A 133 -7.48 -1.64 -15.59
N GLN A 134 -6.49 -1.06 -16.25
CA GLN A 134 -6.04 -1.55 -17.55
C GLN A 134 -5.08 -2.72 -17.35
N ASN A 135 -5.40 -3.89 -17.91
CA ASN A 135 -4.46 -5.00 -18.02
C ASN A 135 -3.49 -4.71 -19.19
N PRO A 136 -2.15 -4.85 -19.05
CA PRO A 136 -1.19 -4.56 -20.13
C PRO A 136 -1.22 -5.52 -21.33
N PHE A 137 -2.17 -6.45 -21.40
CA PHE A 137 -2.25 -7.46 -22.46
C PHE A 137 -3.31 -7.14 -23.53
N ASN A 138 -3.49 -5.86 -23.88
CA ASN A 138 -4.13 -5.45 -25.13
C ASN A 138 -3.10 -4.78 -26.03
#